data_AF-A0AAW2UMM3-F1
#
_entry.id   AF-A0AAW2UMM3-F1
#
_cell.length_a   1.000
_cell.length_b   1.000
_cell.length_c   1.000
_cell.angle_alpha   90.00
_cell.angle_beta   90.00
_cell.angle_gamma   90.00
#
_symmetry.space_group_name_H-M   'P 1'
#
loop_
_entity.id
_entity.type
_entity.pdbx_description
1 polymer ?
#
loop_
_entity_poly.entity_id
_entity_poly.type
_entity_poly.pdbx_seq_one_letter_code
_entity_poly.pdbx_strand_id
1 'polypeptide(L)'
;MKVKMGSSKLVKPLYEGNPPLIRDYTLLSVFYKVTYDQHEANICAYKPPTPPNATIELGLRKTLAAYREWAGRLDRDGNGEPIILLNDEGVSHEILVWLDGGGFTVHHLVADGYATRNFLVAWGEVCRGLDINPLPFHDRTIFSSRNPPKFEFEHRGVEYITMNLEKVFPLIDNSVKDIVVHKVHYSKEFLFKLRARASSMNGTNKPFSTFESLVAHLWRAITKARGLNGLETTHVRIPVDGRYRLNPRLPNQYFGNLVLWAFARAKVDDLLREPLSYAAKLYMRRS
;
A
#
# COMPACT_ATOMS: atom_id res chain seq x y z
N MET A 1 23.03 18.01 4.07
CA MET A 1 23.37 16.96 3.08
C MET A 1 23.17 17.55 1.70
N LYS A 2 24.19 17.60 0.83
CA LYS A 2 24.07 18.15 -0.53
C LYS A 2 23.91 17.01 -1.52
N VAL A 3 22.75 16.91 -2.15
CA VAL A 3 22.43 15.92 -3.18
C VAL A 3 22.91 16.44 -4.53
N LYS A 4 23.63 15.62 -5.29
CA LYS A 4 23.91 15.88 -6.70
C LYS A 4 23.21 14.82 -7.53
N MET A 5 22.29 15.25 -8.38
CA MET A 5 21.62 14.37 -9.33
C MET A 5 22.65 13.90 -10.37
N GLY A 6 22.84 12.58 -10.52
CA GLY A 6 23.82 12.03 -11.44
C GLY A 6 23.33 12.07 -12.89
N SER A 7 22.22 11.39 -13.16
CA SER A 7 21.54 11.40 -14.47
C SER A 7 20.10 10.91 -14.30
N SER A 8 19.15 11.54 -15.00
CA SER A 8 17.77 11.05 -15.10
C SER A 8 17.53 10.62 -16.54
N LYS A 9 17.05 9.38 -16.73
CA LYS A 9 16.66 8.86 -18.04
C LYS A 9 15.47 7.92 -17.91
N LEU A 10 14.72 7.79 -19.01
CA LEU A 10 13.66 6.80 -19.10
C LEU A 10 14.27 5.41 -19.34
N VAL A 11 13.87 4.45 -18.51
CA VAL A 11 14.25 3.05 -18.62
C VAL A 11 13.03 2.26 -19.10
N LYS A 12 13.19 1.67 -20.29
CA LYS A 12 12.14 0.91 -20.98
C LYS A 12 12.28 -0.60 -20.76
N PRO A 13 11.18 -1.37 -20.86
CA PRO A 13 11.23 -2.82 -20.86
C PRO A 13 12.27 -3.39 -21.83
N LEU A 14 12.91 -4.50 -21.46
CA LEU A 14 13.78 -5.29 -22.33
C LEU A 14 13.22 -6.71 -22.42
N TYR A 15 12.78 -7.09 -23.62
CA TYR A 15 12.22 -8.40 -23.91
C TYR A 15 13.31 -9.37 -24.41
N GLU A 16 13.24 -10.62 -23.98
CA GLU A 16 14.13 -11.70 -24.46
C GLU A 16 13.63 -12.33 -25.79
N GLY A 17 12.56 -11.78 -26.37
CA GLY A 17 11.97 -12.18 -27.63
C GLY A 17 11.19 -11.04 -28.29
N ASN A 18 10.16 -11.37 -29.09
CA ASN A 18 9.34 -10.35 -29.73
C ASN A 18 8.59 -9.52 -28.68
N PRO A 19 8.66 -8.17 -28.75
CA PRO A 19 7.91 -7.33 -27.85
C PRO A 19 6.39 -7.50 -28.09
N PRO A 20 5.57 -7.45 -27.03
CA PRO A 20 4.12 -7.35 -27.16
C PRO A 20 3.70 -6.07 -27.88
N LEU A 21 2.46 -6.02 -28.36
CA LEU A 21 1.94 -4.84 -29.05
C LEU A 21 1.84 -3.65 -28.08
N ILE A 22 2.34 -2.50 -28.53
CA ILE A 22 2.40 -1.24 -27.76
C ILE A 22 1.01 -0.58 -27.62
N ARG A 23 0.03 -1.04 -28.41
CA ARG A 23 -1.35 -0.50 -28.40
C ARG A 23 -2.28 -1.20 -27.42
N ASP A 24 -1.77 -2.14 -26.63
CA ASP A 24 -2.56 -2.83 -25.62
C ASP A 24 -2.77 -1.93 -24.40
N TYR A 25 -3.93 -2.04 -23.78
CA TYR A 25 -4.22 -1.42 -22.50
C TYR A 25 -4.79 -2.45 -21.54
N THR A 26 -4.70 -2.16 -20.25
CA THR A 26 -5.40 -2.93 -19.22
C THR A 26 -6.30 -2.01 -18.39
N LEU A 27 -7.44 -2.53 -17.96
CA LEU A 27 -8.34 -1.80 -17.07
C LEU A 27 -7.70 -1.62 -15.71
N LEU A 28 -8.02 -0.54 -14.98
CA LEU A 28 -7.73 -0.52 -13.56
C LEU A 28 -8.64 -1.53 -12.84
N SER A 29 -8.15 -2.16 -11.76
CA SER A 29 -9.01 -3.01 -10.93
C SER A 29 -10.11 -2.16 -10.30
N VAL A 30 -11.31 -2.69 -10.08
CA VAL A 30 -12.44 -1.93 -9.50
C VAL A 30 -12.10 -1.23 -8.18
N PHE A 31 -11.08 -1.74 -7.46
CA PHE A 31 -10.54 -1.16 -6.24
C PHE A 31 -9.87 0.21 -6.46
N TYR A 32 -9.62 0.64 -7.70
CA TYR A 32 -9.18 1.99 -8.01
C TYR A 32 -10.15 3.06 -7.45
N LYS A 33 -11.45 2.73 -7.40
CA LYS A 33 -12.50 3.65 -6.91
C LYS A 33 -12.38 3.95 -5.42
N VAL A 34 -11.63 3.15 -4.68
CA VAL A 34 -11.52 3.20 -3.20
C VAL A 34 -10.05 3.23 -2.73
N THR A 35 -9.12 3.43 -3.67
CA THR A 35 -7.69 3.60 -3.41
C THR A 35 -7.28 5.06 -3.58
N TYR A 36 -6.01 5.39 -3.31
CA TYR A 36 -5.53 6.77 -3.44
C TYR A 36 -5.08 7.08 -4.87
N ASP A 37 -5.51 8.22 -5.39
CA ASP A 37 -5.01 8.83 -6.63
C ASP A 37 -3.79 9.71 -6.32
N GLN A 38 -2.67 9.06 -5.97
CA GLN A 38 -1.44 9.75 -5.58
C GLN A 38 -0.19 8.91 -5.86
N HIS A 39 0.96 9.57 -5.81
CA HIS A 39 2.26 8.92 -5.82
C HIS A 39 2.71 8.58 -4.40
N GLU A 40 3.25 7.39 -4.21
CA GLU A 40 3.90 6.95 -2.97
C GLU A 40 5.40 6.83 -3.17
N ALA A 41 6.17 7.53 -2.35
CA ALA A 41 7.63 7.53 -2.37
C ALA A 41 8.20 6.65 -1.25
N ASN A 42 9.17 5.81 -1.59
CA ASN A 42 9.85 4.93 -0.66
C ASN A 42 11.37 4.99 -0.89
N ILE A 43 12.14 4.85 0.19
CA ILE A 43 13.61 4.86 0.16
C ILE A 43 14.12 3.54 0.73
N CYS A 44 15.05 2.90 0.01
CA CYS A 44 15.79 1.73 0.44
C CYS A 44 17.28 2.07 0.55
N ALA A 45 17.90 1.72 1.67
CA ALA A 45 19.34 1.88 1.87
C ALA A 45 19.99 0.51 2.07
N TYR A 46 21.10 0.30 1.39
CA TYR A 46 21.92 -0.91 1.43
C TYR A 46 23.28 -0.57 2.03
N LYS A 47 24.00 -1.58 2.51
CA LYS A 47 25.40 -1.40 2.91
C LYS A 47 26.28 -1.84 1.73
N PRO A 48 27.43 -1.19 1.52
CA PRO A 48 28.36 -1.63 0.49
C PRO A 48 28.92 -3.03 0.80
N PRO A 49 29.34 -3.80 -0.23
CA PRO A 49 29.33 -3.41 -1.64
C PRO A 49 27.93 -3.53 -2.27
N THR A 50 27.54 -2.54 -3.06
CA THR A 50 26.31 -2.56 -3.85
C THR A 50 26.60 -2.95 -5.31
N PRO A 51 25.64 -3.59 -6.03
CA PRO A 51 25.84 -3.92 -7.45
C PRO A 51 26.09 -2.66 -8.30
N PRO A 52 26.83 -2.77 -9.42
CA PRO A 52 26.99 -1.65 -10.35
C PRO A 52 25.64 -1.15 -10.89
N ASN A 53 25.55 0.16 -11.14
CA ASN A 53 24.35 0.80 -11.72
C ASN A 53 23.87 0.11 -13.01
N ALA A 54 24.79 -0.34 -13.86
CA ALA A 54 24.46 -1.04 -15.10
C ALA A 54 23.72 -2.38 -14.83
N THR A 55 24.09 -3.11 -13.79
CA THR A 55 23.41 -4.34 -13.36
C THR A 55 22.00 -4.02 -12.84
N ILE A 56 21.88 -2.97 -12.03
CA ILE A 56 20.61 -2.52 -11.46
C ILE A 56 19.64 -2.08 -12.58
N GLU A 57 20.11 -1.29 -13.53
CA GLU A 57 19.34 -0.84 -14.69
C GLU A 57 18.95 -2.01 -15.59
N LEU A 58 19.87 -2.91 -15.93
CA LEU A 58 19.56 -4.09 -16.74
C LEU A 58 18.49 -4.95 -16.08
N GLY A 59 18.61 -5.18 -14.76
CA GLY A 59 17.61 -5.89 -13.98
C GLY A 59 16.25 -5.19 -14.01
N LEU A 60 16.22 -3.86 -13.95
CA LEU A 60 14.98 -3.08 -14.03
C LEU A 60 14.32 -3.26 -15.39
N ARG A 61 15.08 -3.14 -16.49
CA ARG A 61 14.56 -3.30 -17.86
C ARG A 61 13.93 -4.66 -18.07
N LYS A 62 14.59 -5.73 -17.63
CA LYS A 62 14.08 -7.10 -17.70
C LYS A 62 12.83 -7.29 -16.82
N THR A 63 12.81 -6.70 -15.62
CA THR A 63 11.65 -6.80 -14.73
C THR A 63 10.44 -6.05 -15.29
N LEU A 64 10.64 -4.89 -15.90
CA LEU A 64 9.58 -4.11 -16.56
C LEU A 64 8.95 -4.87 -17.73
N ALA A 65 9.65 -5.81 -18.36
CA ALA A 65 9.05 -6.67 -19.39
C ALA A 65 7.99 -7.62 -18.81
N ALA A 66 8.14 -8.02 -17.54
CA ALA A 66 7.14 -8.79 -16.81
C ALA A 66 6.11 -7.90 -16.07
N TYR A 67 6.41 -6.63 -15.82
CA TYR A 67 5.54 -5.68 -15.11
C TYR A 67 5.30 -4.42 -15.94
N ARG A 68 4.74 -4.60 -17.14
CA ARG A 68 4.63 -3.54 -18.16
C ARG A 68 3.80 -2.35 -17.70
N GLU A 69 2.86 -2.55 -16.79
CA GLU A 69 2.04 -1.48 -16.23
C GLU A 69 2.88 -0.36 -15.61
N TRP A 70 4.05 -0.68 -15.04
CA TRP A 70 4.95 0.34 -14.51
C TRP A 70 5.60 1.19 -15.62
N ALA A 71 5.83 0.60 -16.79
CA ALA A 71 6.37 1.31 -17.95
C ALA A 71 5.28 2.00 -18.80
N GLY A 72 4.01 1.87 -18.41
CA GLY A 72 2.86 2.42 -19.11
C GLY A 72 2.50 3.85 -18.72
N ARG A 73 1.30 4.28 -19.13
CA ARG A 73 0.69 5.57 -18.75
C ARG A 73 -0.76 5.39 -18.32
N LEU A 74 -1.19 6.15 -17.33
CA LEU A 74 -2.62 6.25 -16.99
C LEU A 74 -3.32 7.07 -18.08
N ASP A 75 -4.48 6.58 -18.52
CA ASP A 75 -5.34 7.26 -19.49
C ASP A 75 -6.80 6.87 -19.22
N ARG A 76 -7.70 7.21 -20.14
CA ARG A 76 -9.11 6.82 -20.13
C ARG A 76 -9.49 6.14 -21.44
N ASP A 77 -10.41 5.17 -21.35
CA ASP A 77 -11.00 4.55 -22.54
C ASP A 77 -12.08 5.46 -23.17
N GLY A 78 -12.69 4.99 -24.26
CA GLY A 78 -13.76 5.73 -24.96
C GLY A 78 -15.02 5.99 -24.13
N ASN A 79 -15.20 5.29 -23.01
CA ASN A 79 -16.29 5.50 -22.05
C ASN A 79 -15.87 6.39 -20.87
N GLY A 80 -14.62 6.84 -20.85
CA GLY A 80 -14.05 7.64 -19.76
C GLY A 80 -13.59 6.81 -18.55
N GLU A 81 -13.61 5.48 -18.61
CA GLU A 81 -13.10 4.64 -17.53
C GLU A 81 -11.56 4.65 -17.52
N PRO A 82 -10.91 4.71 -16.35
CA PRO A 82 -9.47 4.78 -16.28
C PRO A 82 -8.82 3.46 -16.72
N ILE A 83 -7.75 3.58 -17.49
CA ILE A 83 -6.95 2.48 -18.03
C ILE A 83 -5.45 2.72 -17.81
N ILE A 84 -4.67 1.66 -17.97
CA ILE A 84 -3.21 1.73 -18.09
C ILE A 84 -2.87 1.36 -19.54
N LEU A 85 -2.38 2.34 -20.29
CA LEU A 85 -1.77 2.11 -21.61
C LEU A 85 -0.46 1.34 -21.40
N LEU A 86 -0.33 0.17 -22.01
CA LEU A 86 0.89 -0.62 -22.00
C LEU A 86 1.77 -0.19 -23.18
N ASN A 87 2.17 1.09 -23.16
CA ASN A 87 2.88 1.73 -24.25
C ASN A 87 4.42 1.69 -24.13
N ASP A 88 4.94 1.02 -23.10
CA ASP A 88 6.38 0.83 -22.84
C ASP A 88 7.19 2.13 -22.88
N GLU A 89 6.58 3.28 -22.57
CA GLU A 89 7.29 4.56 -22.52
C GLU A 89 8.41 4.56 -21.48
N GLY A 90 8.30 3.68 -20.49
CA GLY A 90 9.32 3.44 -19.47
C GLY A 90 9.09 4.25 -18.21
N VAL A 91 9.94 3.97 -17.22
CA VAL A 91 9.96 4.65 -15.93
C VAL A 91 11.15 5.60 -15.86
N SER A 92 10.97 6.74 -15.18
CA SER A 92 12.11 7.56 -14.81
C SER A 92 13.00 6.79 -13.85
N HIS A 93 14.20 6.45 -14.31
CA HIS A 93 15.21 5.86 -13.45
C HIS A 93 16.15 6.97 -12.99
N GLU A 94 15.83 7.52 -11.82
CA GLU A 94 16.71 8.44 -11.14
C GLU A 94 17.63 7.63 -10.24
N ILE A 95 18.86 7.40 -10.73
CA ILE A 95 19.92 6.95 -9.83
C ILE A 95 20.38 8.18 -9.08
N LEU A 96 19.76 8.40 -7.93
CA LEU A 96 20.41 9.14 -6.87
C LEU A 96 21.55 8.25 -6.39
N VAL A 97 22.78 8.54 -6.83
CA VAL A 97 23.99 7.95 -6.25
C VAL A 97 24.10 8.49 -4.84
N TRP A 98 23.33 7.89 -3.94
CA TRP A 98 23.72 7.83 -2.55
C TRP A 98 24.88 6.86 -2.47
N LEU A 99 25.80 7.14 -1.55
CA LEU A 99 26.69 6.13 -0.99
C LEU A 99 25.82 4.99 -0.42
N ASP A 100 25.40 4.07 -1.30
CA ASP A 100 24.72 2.80 -1.02
C ASP A 100 23.18 2.80 -0.84
N GLY A 101 22.40 3.68 -1.49
CA GLY A 101 20.92 3.67 -1.38
C GLY A 101 20.17 4.10 -2.65
N GLY A 102 18.88 3.74 -2.75
CA GLY A 102 17.99 4.07 -3.86
C GLY A 102 16.57 4.42 -3.40
N GLY A 103 15.82 5.14 -4.23
CA GLY A 103 14.42 5.49 -3.96
C GLY A 103 13.54 5.14 -5.15
N PHE A 104 12.25 4.94 -4.91
CA PHE A 104 11.26 4.77 -5.96
C PHE A 104 9.98 5.52 -5.60
N THR A 105 9.30 5.99 -6.64
CA THR A 105 7.99 6.62 -6.53
C THR A 105 7.05 5.91 -7.48
N VAL A 106 5.90 5.46 -6.98
CA VAL A 106 4.92 4.69 -7.76
C VAL A 106 3.53 5.30 -7.62
N HIS A 107 2.74 5.23 -8.69
CA HIS A 107 1.36 5.70 -8.66
C HIS A 107 0.43 4.63 -8.05
N HIS A 108 -0.24 4.94 -6.94
CA HIS A 108 -0.98 3.93 -6.16
C HIS A 108 -2.23 3.38 -6.88
N LEU A 109 -2.76 4.08 -7.90
CA LEU A 109 -3.78 3.52 -8.82
C LEU A 109 -3.32 2.27 -9.59
N VAL A 110 -2.01 2.15 -9.88
CA VAL A 110 -1.49 1.04 -10.69
C VAL A 110 -1.46 -0.25 -9.88
N ALA A 111 -0.94 -0.21 -8.65
CA ALA A 111 -0.79 -1.39 -7.80
C ALA A 111 -0.77 -1.03 -6.31
N ASP A 112 -1.25 -1.93 -5.45
CA ASP A 112 -1.14 -1.77 -4.01
C ASP A 112 0.29 -2.06 -3.49
N GLY A 113 0.53 -1.80 -2.20
CA GLY A 113 1.83 -2.05 -1.57
C GLY A 113 2.31 -3.50 -1.65
N TYR A 114 1.40 -4.48 -1.70
CA TYR A 114 1.77 -5.90 -1.81
C TYR A 114 2.29 -6.21 -3.21
N ALA A 115 1.57 -5.79 -4.25
CA ALA A 115 1.99 -5.92 -5.64
C ALA A 115 3.28 -5.12 -5.94
N THR A 116 3.41 -3.93 -5.39
CA THR A 116 4.63 -3.11 -5.48
C THR A 116 5.83 -3.82 -4.84
N ARG A 117 5.66 -4.45 -3.67
CA ARG A 117 6.70 -5.26 -3.04
C ARG A 117 7.13 -6.42 -3.94
N ASN A 118 6.19 -7.13 -4.57
CA ASN A 118 6.53 -8.24 -5.47
C ASN A 118 7.39 -7.80 -6.65
N PHE A 119 7.09 -6.64 -7.24
CA PHE A 119 7.93 -6.04 -8.28
C PHE A 119 9.36 -5.77 -7.79
N LEU A 120 9.53 -5.19 -6.60
CA LEU A 120 10.87 -4.92 -6.04
C LEU A 120 11.66 -6.20 -5.73
N VAL A 121 10.98 -7.25 -5.26
CA VAL A 121 11.59 -8.56 -5.04
C VAL A 121 12.03 -9.16 -6.38
N ALA A 122 11.17 -9.18 -7.38
CA ALA A 122 11.49 -9.66 -8.73
C ALA A 122 12.67 -8.89 -9.33
N TRP A 123 12.68 -7.57 -9.19
CA TRP A 123 13.82 -6.75 -9.62
C TRP A 123 15.12 -7.13 -8.92
N GLY A 124 15.07 -7.36 -7.61
CA GLY A 124 16.22 -7.84 -6.85
C GLY A 124 16.69 -9.24 -7.28
N GLU A 125 15.77 -10.13 -7.66
CA GLU A 125 16.07 -11.48 -8.19
C GLU A 125 16.76 -11.39 -9.55
N VAL A 126 16.22 -10.61 -10.48
CA VAL A 126 16.80 -10.42 -11.80
C VAL A 126 18.17 -9.76 -11.74
N CYS A 127 18.37 -8.78 -10.84
CA CYS A 127 19.70 -8.20 -10.58
C CYS A 127 20.73 -9.24 -10.11
N ARG A 128 20.29 -10.34 -9.48
CA ARG A 128 21.14 -11.48 -9.07
C ARG A 128 21.28 -12.55 -10.15
N GLY A 129 20.70 -12.35 -11.34
CA GLY A 129 20.69 -13.33 -12.42
C GLY A 129 19.70 -14.48 -12.21
N LEU A 130 18.68 -14.28 -11.38
CA LEU A 130 17.60 -15.25 -11.19
C LEU A 130 16.39 -14.90 -12.08
N ASP A 131 15.64 -15.92 -12.48
CA ASP A 131 14.38 -15.73 -13.20
C ASP A 131 13.28 -15.21 -12.27
N ILE A 132 12.34 -14.47 -12.83
CA ILE A 132 11.14 -14.03 -12.11
C ILE A 132 10.23 -15.24 -11.92
N ASN A 133 10.20 -15.78 -10.70
CA ASN A 133 9.35 -16.91 -10.36
C ASN A 133 8.75 -16.76 -8.96
N PRO A 134 7.42 -16.73 -8.82
CA PRO A 134 6.42 -16.87 -9.87
C PRO A 134 6.19 -15.58 -10.68
N LEU A 135 5.75 -15.73 -11.92
CA LEU A 135 5.38 -14.60 -12.78
C LEU A 135 4.16 -13.85 -12.24
N PRO A 136 4.10 -12.51 -12.43
CA PRO A 136 2.93 -11.72 -12.07
C PRO A 136 1.68 -12.15 -12.83
N PHE A 137 0.53 -12.01 -12.17
CA PHE A 137 -0.80 -12.28 -12.71
C PHE A 137 -1.52 -10.96 -12.99
N HIS A 138 -1.69 -10.64 -14.26
CA HIS A 138 -2.11 -9.31 -14.74
C HIS A 138 -3.61 -9.16 -15.04
N ASP A 139 -4.37 -10.25 -15.02
CA ASP A 139 -5.78 -10.18 -15.40
C ASP A 139 -6.60 -9.45 -14.33
N ARG A 140 -6.98 -8.21 -14.66
CA ARG A 140 -7.78 -7.33 -13.80
C ARG A 140 -9.29 -7.48 -14.04
N THR A 141 -9.69 -8.25 -15.07
CA THR A 141 -11.10 -8.47 -15.45
C THR A 141 -11.81 -9.51 -14.57
N ILE A 142 -11.03 -10.24 -13.78
CA ILE A 142 -11.50 -11.25 -12.82
C ILE A 142 -12.50 -10.72 -11.79
N PHE A 143 -12.56 -9.40 -11.58
CA PHE A 143 -13.53 -8.76 -10.69
C PHE A 143 -14.78 -8.38 -11.47
N SER A 144 -15.69 -9.34 -11.60
CA SER A 144 -17.03 -9.09 -12.13
C SER A 144 -18.04 -8.84 -11.00
N SER A 145 -18.88 -7.84 -11.20
CA SER A 145 -20.00 -7.58 -10.28
C SER A 145 -21.05 -8.69 -10.42
N ARG A 146 -21.73 -9.02 -9.31
CA ARG A 146 -22.85 -9.96 -9.32
C ARG A 146 -23.97 -9.42 -10.21
N ASN A 147 -24.65 -10.32 -10.93
CA ASN A 147 -25.83 -10.00 -11.74
C ASN A 147 -27.02 -10.88 -11.29
N PRO A 148 -28.07 -10.31 -10.66
CA PRO A 148 -28.25 -8.89 -10.36
C PRO A 148 -27.29 -8.39 -9.26
N PRO A 149 -27.01 -7.07 -9.19
CA PRO A 149 -26.24 -6.49 -8.09
C PRO A 149 -26.90 -6.80 -6.75
N LYS A 150 -26.10 -7.28 -5.80
CA LYS A 150 -26.51 -7.51 -4.41
C LYS A 150 -25.59 -6.72 -3.49
N PHE A 151 -26.17 -5.89 -2.64
CA PHE A 151 -25.45 -5.11 -1.63
C PHE A 151 -25.81 -5.68 -0.26
N GLU A 152 -24.81 -6.17 0.48
CA GLU A 152 -25.01 -6.77 1.81
C GLU A 152 -24.61 -5.81 2.94
N PHE A 153 -23.88 -4.75 2.61
CA PHE A 153 -23.38 -3.75 3.55
C PHE A 153 -23.61 -2.34 3.02
N GLU A 154 -23.71 -1.38 3.94
CA GLU A 154 -23.72 0.05 3.60
C GLU A 154 -22.29 0.51 3.31
N HIS A 155 -22.07 0.99 2.09
CA HIS A 155 -20.77 1.46 1.61
C HIS A 155 -20.69 2.99 1.53
N ARG A 156 -21.83 3.70 1.60
CA ARG A 156 -21.88 5.17 1.64
C ARG A 156 -21.39 5.66 3.00
N GLY A 157 -20.51 6.66 3.00
CA GLY A 157 -19.87 7.13 4.23
C GLY A 157 -18.79 6.19 4.78
N VAL A 158 -18.46 5.11 4.07
CA VAL A 158 -17.38 4.16 4.42
C VAL A 158 -16.31 4.19 3.32
N GLU A 159 -16.54 3.53 2.19
CA GLU A 159 -15.66 3.59 1.03
C GLU A 159 -16.06 4.74 0.08
N TYR A 160 -17.36 4.98 -0.08
CA TYR A 160 -17.88 6.04 -0.93
C TYR A 160 -18.33 7.21 -0.05
N ILE A 161 -17.40 8.14 0.16
CA ILE A 161 -17.66 9.39 0.88
C ILE A 161 -17.76 10.48 -0.18
N THR A 162 -18.90 11.19 -0.26
CA THR A 162 -18.97 12.47 -0.96
C THR A 162 -17.94 13.39 -0.30
N MET A 163 -16.83 13.62 -1.00
CA MET A 163 -15.77 14.47 -0.49
C MET A 163 -16.31 15.90 -0.37
N ASN A 164 -16.78 16.26 0.82
CA ASN A 164 -16.66 17.63 1.26
C ASN A 164 -15.20 17.77 1.71
N LEU A 165 -14.35 18.14 0.74
CA LEU A 165 -12.88 18.24 0.86
C LEU A 165 -12.45 19.14 2.03
N GLU A 166 -13.33 19.95 2.62
CA GLU A 166 -13.04 20.78 3.78
C GLU A 166 -13.20 20.04 5.14
N LYS A 167 -14.00 18.96 5.20
CA LYS A 167 -14.41 18.33 6.47
C LYS A 167 -13.70 17.02 6.81
N VAL A 168 -13.29 16.23 5.82
CA VAL A 168 -12.78 14.85 6.03
C VAL A 168 -11.26 14.80 6.07
N PHE A 169 -10.63 15.61 5.24
CA PHE A 169 -9.29 16.09 5.42
C PHE A 169 -9.51 17.59 5.55
N PRO A 170 -9.29 18.26 6.69
CA PRO A 170 -8.82 19.63 6.53
C PRO A 170 -7.63 19.47 5.60
N LEU A 171 -7.76 19.91 4.35
CA LEU A 171 -6.64 20.14 3.43
C LEU A 171 -5.47 20.47 4.32
N ILE A 172 -4.39 19.66 4.28
CA ILE A 172 -3.16 19.89 5.05
C ILE A 172 -3.06 21.40 5.13
N ASP A 173 -3.43 21.94 6.27
CA ASP A 173 -3.59 23.37 6.33
C ASP A 173 -2.15 23.79 6.21
N ASN A 174 -1.79 24.43 5.10
CA ASN A 174 -0.42 24.87 4.89
C ASN A 174 -0.04 25.92 5.96
N SER A 175 -0.97 26.28 6.88
CA SER A 175 -0.71 26.93 8.16
C SER A 175 -0.08 26.02 9.24
N VAL A 176 -0.29 24.69 9.22
CA VAL A 176 0.36 23.73 10.14
C VAL A 176 1.78 23.47 9.65
N LYS A 177 2.66 24.46 9.88
CA LYS A 177 4.07 24.41 9.49
C LYS A 177 4.92 23.46 10.35
N ASP A 178 4.35 22.86 11.39
CA ASP A 178 5.09 22.15 12.44
C ASP A 178 4.71 20.66 12.60
N ILE A 179 4.44 19.93 11.50
CA ILE A 179 4.32 18.46 11.58
C ILE A 179 5.72 17.85 11.70
N VAL A 180 6.05 17.34 12.88
CA VAL A 180 7.30 16.61 13.14
C VAL A 180 7.08 15.11 12.96
N VAL A 181 7.86 14.49 12.07
CA VAL A 181 7.83 13.03 11.86
C VAL A 181 8.68 12.34 12.92
N HIS A 182 8.06 11.55 13.78
CA HIS A 182 8.75 10.73 14.78
C HIS A 182 8.87 9.27 14.34
N LYS A 183 10.08 8.71 14.40
CA LYS A 183 10.31 7.27 14.26
C LYS A 183 10.31 6.63 15.64
N VAL A 184 9.32 5.80 15.92
CA VAL A 184 9.19 5.09 17.20
C VAL A 184 9.67 3.64 17.03
N HIS A 185 10.65 3.23 17.82
CA HIS A 185 11.13 1.85 17.85
C HIS A 185 10.44 1.06 18.95
N TYR A 186 9.87 -0.09 18.59
CA TYR A 186 9.26 -1.03 19.53
C TYR A 186 10.14 -2.29 19.63
N SER A 187 10.75 -2.51 20.80
CA SER A 187 11.59 -3.69 21.01
C SER A 187 10.75 -4.98 21.05
N LYS A 188 11.40 -6.13 20.83
CA LYS A 188 10.72 -7.44 20.91
C LYS A 188 10.11 -7.68 22.28
N GLU A 189 10.82 -7.30 23.33
CA GLU A 189 10.40 -7.41 24.73
C GLU A 189 9.18 -6.52 25.00
N PHE A 190 9.17 -5.29 24.46
CA PHE A 190 8.01 -4.41 24.56
C PHE A 190 6.80 -5.02 23.83
N LEU A 191 6.97 -5.48 22.60
CA LEU A 191 5.90 -6.09 21.81
C LEU A 191 5.34 -7.35 22.49
N PHE A 192 6.21 -8.17 23.09
CA PHE A 192 5.79 -9.34 23.87
C PHE A 192 4.93 -8.94 25.08
N LYS A 193 5.39 -7.98 25.89
CA LYS A 193 4.61 -7.46 27.03
C LYS A 193 3.31 -6.81 26.58
N LEU A 194 3.33 -6.07 25.48
CA LEU A 194 2.15 -5.42 24.92
C LEU A 194 1.10 -6.45 24.49
N ARG A 195 1.51 -7.49 23.77
CA ARG A 195 0.65 -8.60 23.35
C ARG A 195 0.05 -9.34 24.55
N ALA A 196 0.86 -9.61 25.57
CA ALA A 196 0.40 -10.24 26.81
C ALA A 196 -0.65 -9.38 27.52
N ARG A 197 -0.41 -8.07 27.65
CA ARG A 197 -1.34 -7.10 28.26
C ARG A 197 -2.64 -6.96 27.46
N ALA A 198 -2.58 -6.95 26.13
CA ALA A 198 -3.77 -6.90 25.30
C ALA A 198 -4.60 -8.19 25.46
N SER A 199 -3.94 -9.33 25.65
CA SER A 199 -4.61 -10.64 25.68
C SER A 199 -5.12 -11.05 27.07
N SER A 200 -4.59 -10.47 28.15
CA SER A 200 -4.92 -10.88 29.53
C SER A 200 -6.40 -10.70 29.91
N MET A 201 -7.09 -9.74 29.28
CA MET A 201 -8.52 -9.49 29.47
C MET A 201 -9.33 -9.71 28.18
N ASN A 202 -8.85 -10.61 27.30
CA ASN A 202 -9.57 -10.91 26.07
C ASN A 202 -10.85 -11.71 26.34
N GLY A 203 -10.92 -12.50 27.42
CA GLY A 203 -12.09 -13.35 27.72
C GLY A 203 -12.32 -14.46 26.68
N THR A 204 -11.38 -14.66 25.76
CA THR A 204 -11.36 -15.71 24.74
C THR A 204 -10.02 -16.43 24.78
N ASN A 205 -9.99 -17.72 24.43
CA ASN A 205 -8.76 -18.53 24.43
C ASN A 205 -7.74 -18.12 23.34
N LYS A 206 -8.10 -17.24 22.40
CA LYS A 206 -7.19 -16.78 21.34
C LYS A 206 -6.50 -15.47 21.74
N PRO A 207 -5.16 -15.43 21.83
CA PRO A 207 -4.44 -14.19 22.09
C PRO A 207 -4.48 -13.27 20.86
N PHE A 208 -4.40 -11.95 21.09
CA PHE A 208 -4.20 -10.99 20.01
C PHE A 208 -2.84 -11.18 19.34
N SER A 209 -2.76 -10.78 18.07
CA SER A 209 -1.52 -10.66 17.32
C SER A 209 -0.71 -9.42 17.76
N THR A 210 0.57 -9.39 17.37
CA THR A 210 1.42 -8.21 17.56
C THR A 210 0.85 -6.98 16.87
N PHE A 211 0.34 -7.15 15.64
CA PHE A 211 -0.25 -6.07 14.86
C PHE A 211 -1.48 -5.46 15.56
N GLU A 212 -2.43 -6.29 15.96
CA GLU A 212 -3.65 -5.86 16.68
C GLU A 212 -3.31 -5.11 17.97
N SER A 213 -2.37 -5.66 18.74
CA SER A 213 -1.92 -5.07 20.01
C SER A 213 -1.24 -3.73 19.81
N LEU A 214 -0.40 -3.61 18.77
CA LEU A 214 0.34 -2.39 18.45
C LEU A 214 -0.58 -1.30 17.89
N VAL A 215 -1.49 -1.63 16.98
CA VAL A 215 -2.47 -0.67 16.45
C VAL A 215 -3.39 -0.15 17.55
N ALA A 216 -3.88 -1.03 18.42
CA ALA A 216 -4.67 -0.63 19.59
C ALA A 216 -3.89 0.31 20.52
N HIS A 217 -2.61 0.03 20.74
CA HIS A 217 -1.74 0.88 21.55
C HIS A 217 -1.52 2.26 20.92
N LEU A 218 -1.19 2.30 19.63
CA LEU A 218 -0.98 3.53 18.87
C LEU A 218 -2.25 4.37 18.81
N TRP A 219 -3.41 3.77 18.57
CA TRP A 219 -4.68 4.48 18.52
C TRP A 219 -4.98 5.18 19.85
N ARG A 220 -4.78 4.49 20.98
CA ARG A 220 -4.91 5.08 22.32
C ARG A 220 -3.87 6.17 22.58
N ALA A 221 -2.60 5.92 22.24
CA ALA A 221 -1.51 6.86 22.46
C ALA A 221 -1.69 8.16 21.66
N ILE A 222 -2.03 8.06 20.38
CA ILE A 222 -2.28 9.21 19.50
C ILE A 222 -3.53 9.97 19.96
N THR A 223 -4.60 9.27 20.34
CA THR A 223 -5.83 9.91 20.86
C THR A 223 -5.52 10.72 22.13
N LYS A 224 -4.75 10.14 23.06
CA LYS A 224 -4.32 10.83 24.28
C LYS A 224 -3.43 12.03 23.97
N ALA A 225 -2.47 11.89 23.05
CA ALA A 225 -1.54 12.96 22.69
C ALA A 225 -2.24 14.16 22.01
N ARG A 226 -3.33 13.91 21.29
CA ARG A 226 -4.14 14.96 20.65
C ARG A 226 -5.08 15.70 21.62
N GLY A 227 -5.27 15.19 22.84
CA GLY A 227 -6.16 15.81 23.83
C GLY A 227 -7.61 15.94 23.35
N LEU A 228 -8.10 14.97 22.57
CA LEU A 228 -9.45 15.02 22.00
C LEU A 228 -10.54 15.04 23.08
N ASN A 229 -11.71 15.60 22.77
CA ASN A 229 -12.82 15.66 23.72
C ASN A 229 -13.39 14.24 23.95
N GLY A 230 -13.65 13.90 25.21
CA GLY A 230 -14.14 12.59 25.63
C GLY A 230 -15.42 12.10 24.92
N LEU A 231 -16.28 13.03 24.52
CA LEU A 231 -17.55 12.76 23.83
C LEU A 231 -17.39 12.51 22.33
N GLU A 232 -16.26 12.91 21.74
CA GLU A 232 -16.00 12.74 20.32
C GLU A 232 -15.77 11.27 19.96
N THR A 233 -16.09 10.92 18.71
CA THR A 233 -15.77 9.61 18.14
C THR A 233 -14.45 9.68 17.40
N THR A 234 -13.48 8.89 17.86
CA THR A 234 -12.21 8.68 17.15
C THR A 234 -12.27 7.37 16.37
N HIS A 235 -11.46 7.25 15.33
CA HIS A 235 -11.38 6.05 14.51
C HIS A 235 -9.96 5.76 14.05
N VAL A 236 -9.70 4.48 13.78
CA VAL A 236 -8.49 4.03 13.09
C VAL A 236 -8.90 3.33 11.80
N ARG A 237 -8.23 3.68 10.70
CA ARG A 237 -8.44 3.13 9.36
C ARG A 237 -7.26 2.23 9.01
N ILE A 238 -7.53 0.98 8.67
CA ILE A 238 -6.51 -0.05 8.47
C ILE A 238 -6.71 -0.71 7.10
N PRO A 239 -5.68 -0.79 6.25
CA PRO A 239 -5.79 -1.46 4.97
C PRO A 239 -5.86 -2.99 5.19
N VAL A 240 -6.76 -3.65 4.46
CA VAL A 240 -6.99 -5.09 4.51
C VAL A 240 -6.79 -5.66 3.11
N ASP A 241 -5.83 -6.58 2.99
CA ASP A 241 -5.58 -7.33 1.75
C ASP A 241 -6.69 -8.36 1.51
N GLY A 242 -7.38 -8.23 0.38
CA GLY A 242 -8.47 -9.09 -0.03
C GLY A 242 -8.04 -10.40 -0.68
N ARG A 243 -6.77 -10.57 -1.12
CA ARG A 243 -6.32 -11.74 -1.92
C ARG A 243 -6.70 -13.07 -1.29
N TYR A 244 -6.47 -13.21 0.02
CA TYR A 244 -6.77 -14.43 0.78
C TYR A 244 -8.21 -14.55 1.28
N ARG A 245 -9.00 -13.49 1.12
CA ARG A 245 -10.35 -13.34 1.68
C ARG A 245 -11.46 -13.57 0.64
N LEU A 246 -11.11 -13.51 -0.64
CA LEU A 246 -12.01 -13.87 -1.72
C LEU A 246 -12.19 -15.39 -1.82
N ASN A 247 -13.32 -15.79 -2.42
CA ASN A 247 -13.61 -17.17 -2.79
C ASN A 247 -14.02 -17.21 -4.28
N PRO A 248 -13.20 -17.79 -5.17
CA PRO A 248 -11.90 -18.43 -4.89
C PRO A 248 -10.84 -17.44 -4.40
N ARG A 249 -9.83 -17.95 -3.69
CA ARG A 249 -8.68 -17.14 -3.26
C ARG A 249 -7.89 -16.69 -4.48
N LEU A 250 -7.44 -15.45 -4.45
CA LEU A 250 -6.63 -14.90 -5.52
C LEU A 250 -5.15 -15.25 -5.33
N PRO A 251 -4.41 -15.58 -6.40
CA PRO A 251 -2.97 -15.82 -6.29
C PRO A 251 -2.23 -14.59 -5.75
N ASN A 252 -1.18 -14.83 -4.98
CA ASN A 252 -0.28 -13.77 -4.49
C ASN A 252 0.38 -12.98 -5.61
N GLN A 253 0.42 -13.57 -6.80
CA GLN A 253 0.99 -12.99 -8.01
C GLN A 253 0.10 -11.89 -8.60
N TYR A 254 -1.15 -11.75 -8.15
CA TYR A 254 -2.06 -10.73 -8.68
C TYR A 254 -1.46 -9.32 -8.56
N PHE A 255 -1.26 -8.71 -9.73
CA PHE A 255 -0.67 -7.40 -9.88
C PHE A 255 -1.75 -6.35 -10.13
N GLY A 256 -2.09 -5.63 -9.06
CA GLY A 256 -3.13 -4.61 -9.04
C GLY A 256 -3.50 -4.25 -7.61
N ASN A 257 -4.54 -3.43 -7.46
CA ASN A 257 -5.10 -3.10 -6.15
C ASN A 257 -6.12 -4.16 -5.73
N LEU A 258 -5.99 -4.69 -4.51
CA LEU A 258 -7.01 -5.51 -3.84
C LEU A 258 -7.06 -5.19 -2.33
N VAL A 259 -7.19 -3.91 -2.00
CA VAL A 259 -7.22 -3.42 -0.62
C VAL A 259 -8.56 -2.73 -0.34
N LEU A 260 -9.20 -3.15 0.76
CA LEU A 260 -10.31 -2.42 1.37
C LEU A 260 -9.90 -1.94 2.76
N TRP A 261 -10.77 -1.15 3.40
CA TRP A 261 -10.42 -0.49 4.65
C TRP A 261 -11.32 -0.96 5.79
N ALA A 262 -10.70 -1.47 6.86
CA ALA A 262 -11.40 -1.70 8.12
C ALA A 262 -11.42 -0.40 8.93
N PHE A 263 -12.60 -0.04 9.42
CA PHE A 263 -12.81 1.14 10.27
C PHE A 263 -13.23 0.71 11.67
N ALA A 264 -12.32 0.80 12.63
CA ALA A 264 -12.63 0.67 14.05
C ALA A 264 -12.92 2.07 14.63
N ARG A 265 -14.01 2.19 15.40
CA ARG A 265 -14.50 3.45 15.97
C ARG A 265 -14.81 3.29 17.45
N ALA A 266 -14.55 4.31 18.24
CA ALA A 266 -14.89 4.37 19.66
C ALA A 266 -15.07 5.82 20.11
N LYS A 267 -15.84 6.03 21.19
CA LYS A 267 -15.76 7.29 21.93
C LYS A 267 -14.37 7.43 22.56
N VAL A 268 -13.85 8.66 22.60
CA VAL A 268 -12.53 8.95 23.18
C VAL A 268 -12.47 8.48 24.63
N ASP A 269 -13.49 8.76 25.45
CA ASP A 269 -13.53 8.35 26.85
C ASP A 269 -13.45 6.83 27.02
N ASP A 270 -14.25 6.08 26.25
CA ASP A 270 -14.25 4.62 26.31
C ASP A 270 -12.89 4.07 25.87
N LEU A 271 -12.33 4.59 24.77
CA LEU A 271 -11.03 4.15 24.25
C LEU A 271 -9.89 4.36 25.27
N LEU A 272 -9.92 5.47 26.01
CA LEU A 272 -8.87 5.82 26.96
C LEU A 272 -9.06 5.15 28.33
N ARG A 273 -10.30 5.05 28.82
CA ARG A 273 -10.65 4.44 30.11
C ARG A 273 -10.54 2.91 30.09
N GLU A 274 -10.99 2.27 29.02
CA GLU A 274 -11.02 0.83 28.94
C GLU A 274 -9.62 0.20 28.82
N PRO A 275 -9.47 -1.10 29.13
CA PRO A 275 -8.22 -1.81 28.92
C PRO A 275 -7.79 -1.86 27.45
N LEU A 276 -6.51 -2.18 27.22
CA LEU A 276 -5.98 -2.33 25.86
C LEU A 276 -6.73 -3.38 25.03
N SER A 277 -7.26 -4.42 25.69
CA SER A 277 -8.07 -5.46 25.06
C SER A 277 -9.33 -4.89 24.41
N TYR A 278 -9.96 -3.85 24.98
CA TYR A 278 -11.14 -3.22 24.37
C TYR A 278 -10.83 -2.66 22.98
N ALA A 279 -9.77 -1.84 22.89
CA ALA A 279 -9.31 -1.28 21.62
C ALA A 279 -8.92 -2.39 20.60
N ALA A 280 -8.28 -3.45 21.07
CA ALA A 280 -7.92 -4.60 20.23
C ALA A 280 -9.13 -5.42 19.76
N LYS A 281 -10.20 -5.55 20.58
CA LYS A 281 -11.46 -6.23 20.18
C LYS A 281 -12.24 -5.48 19.12
N LEU A 282 -12.21 -4.14 19.17
CA LEU A 282 -12.88 -3.31 18.16
C LEU A 282 -12.33 -3.56 16.75
N TYR A 283 -11.07 -4.01 16.66
CA TYR A 283 -10.51 -4.52 15.41
C TYR A 283 -11.09 -5.88 15.01
N MET A 284 -11.02 -6.89 15.90
CA MET A 284 -11.42 -8.28 15.57
C MET A 284 -12.87 -8.42 15.09
N ARG A 285 -13.79 -7.59 15.59
CA ARG A 285 -15.21 -7.67 15.16
C ARG A 285 -15.45 -7.24 13.72
N ARG A 286 -14.44 -6.70 13.03
CA ARG A 286 -14.57 -6.09 11.68
C ARG A 286 -13.49 -6.52 10.69
N SER A 287 -12.59 -7.42 11.10
CA SER A 287 -11.55 -8.04 10.27
C SER A 287 -11.93 -9.46 9.89
#